data_AF-A0A7S3Q7V3-F1
#
_entry.id   AF-A0A7S3Q7V3-F1
#
_cell.length_a   1.000
_cell.length_b   1.000
_cell.length_c   1.000
_cell.angle_alpha   90.00
_cell.angle_beta   90.00
_cell.angle_gamma   90.00
#
_symmetry.space_group_name_H-M   'P 1'
#
loop_
_entity.id
_entity.type
_entity.pdbx_description
1 polymer ?
#
loop_
_entity_poly.entity_id
_entity_poly.type
_entity_poly.pdbx_seq_one_letter_code
_entity_poly.pdbx_strand_id
1 'polypeptide(L)'
;VGADFRNHLRDCMEHLGYESCKADPDLWMRRAVTDKGSVYYEYLLLYVDDCLCVSEHPREALMEVDKYFPMKPSSIGPPKIYLGAKIDGVEACAVSTSQYIQEAVRNVESYLEKQGMTLCKASGALVTKDYRPELDMSTELGAEESTHYQSLIGVLR
;
A
#
# COMPACT_ATOMS: atom_id res chain seq x y z
N VAL A 1 14.81 -13.59 -12.66
CA VAL A 1 14.04 -14.18 -11.53
C VAL A 1 12.59 -13.70 -11.52
N GLY A 2 12.29 -12.39 -11.62
CA GLY A 2 10.90 -11.90 -11.66
C GLY A 2 10.10 -12.21 -12.94
N ALA A 3 10.76 -12.31 -14.09
CA ALA A 3 10.08 -12.61 -15.37
C ALA A 3 9.49 -14.03 -15.40
N ASP A 4 10.23 -15.02 -14.87
CA ASP A 4 9.77 -16.42 -14.83
C ASP A 4 8.60 -16.61 -13.86
N PHE A 5 8.61 -15.92 -12.71
CA PHE A 5 7.49 -15.93 -11.77
C PHE A 5 6.20 -15.38 -12.40
N ARG A 6 6.30 -14.27 -13.12
CA ARG A 6 5.13 -13.65 -13.76
C ARG A 6 4.55 -14.52 -14.88
N ASN A 7 5.40 -15.21 -15.63
CA ASN A 7 4.96 -16.16 -16.66
C ASN A 7 4.26 -17.36 -16.03
N HIS A 8 4.84 -17.93 -14.98
CA HIS A 8 4.22 -19.03 -14.25
C HIS A 8 2.87 -18.63 -13.62
N LEU A 9 2.79 -17.45 -13.01
CA LEU A 9 1.56 -16.88 -12.48
C LEU A 9 0.49 -16.76 -13.57
N ARG A 10 0.87 -16.23 -14.74
CA ARG A 10 -0.04 -16.10 -15.87
C ARG A 10 -0.59 -17.43 -16.33
N ASP A 11 0.27 -18.43 -16.52
CA ASP A 11 -0.15 -19.76 -16.96
C ASP A 11 -1.14 -20.39 -15.97
N CYS A 12 -0.89 -20.22 -14.66
CA CYS A 12 -1.82 -20.67 -13.61
C CYS A 12 -3.16 -19.93 -13.64
N MET A 13 -3.13 -18.61 -13.79
CA MET A 13 -4.35 -17.79 -13.82
C MET A 13 -5.18 -18.04 -15.08
N GLU A 14 -4.55 -18.22 -16.24
CA GLU A 14 -5.22 -18.62 -17.48
C GLU A 14 -5.85 -20.00 -17.35
N HIS A 15 -5.18 -20.95 -16.67
CA HIS A 15 -5.74 -22.27 -16.37
C HIS A 15 -6.98 -22.20 -15.45
N LEU A 16 -7.00 -21.24 -14.51
CA LEU A 16 -8.15 -20.95 -13.66
C LEU A 16 -9.25 -20.13 -14.36
N GLY A 17 -9.05 -19.77 -15.63
CA GLY A 17 -10.01 -19.04 -16.45
C GLY A 17 -10.04 -17.53 -16.19
N TYR A 18 -9.00 -16.98 -15.56
CA TYR A 18 -8.81 -15.55 -15.38
C TYR A 18 -8.05 -14.94 -16.56
N GLU A 19 -8.43 -13.72 -16.92
CA GLU A 19 -7.75 -12.90 -17.90
C GLU A 19 -7.12 -11.68 -17.22
N SER A 20 -5.89 -11.34 -17.61
CA SER A 20 -5.20 -10.16 -17.09
C SER A 20 -5.81 -8.87 -17.66
N CYS A 21 -6.00 -7.87 -16.81
CA CYS A 21 -6.46 -6.56 -17.23
C CYS A 21 -5.38 -5.83 -18.04
N LYS A 22 -5.79 -5.20 -19.14
CA LYS A 22 -4.87 -4.44 -20.02
C LYS A 22 -4.31 -3.18 -19.36
N ALA A 23 -5.05 -2.60 -18.42
CA ALA A 23 -4.65 -1.36 -17.73
C ALA A 23 -3.79 -1.64 -16.49
N ASP A 24 -4.07 -2.73 -15.78
CA ASP A 24 -3.32 -3.20 -14.63
C ASP A 24 -3.05 -4.70 -14.78
N PRO A 25 -1.83 -5.11 -15.17
CA PRO A 25 -1.50 -6.51 -15.38
C PRO A 25 -1.60 -7.40 -14.12
N ASP A 26 -1.61 -6.79 -12.93
CA ASP A 26 -1.69 -7.50 -11.65
C ASP A 26 -3.15 -7.69 -11.20
N LEU A 27 -4.09 -7.08 -11.93
CA LEU A 27 -5.53 -7.31 -11.83
C LEU A 27 -5.98 -8.41 -12.81
N TRP A 28 -6.59 -9.46 -12.26
CA TRP A 28 -7.12 -10.61 -12.99
C TRP A 28 -8.63 -10.63 -12.92
N MET A 29 -9.29 -10.99 -14.01
CA MET A 29 -10.75 -10.90 -14.15
C MET A 29 -11.32 -12.18 -14.74
N ARG A 30 -12.44 -12.66 -14.20
CA ARG A 30 -13.20 -13.80 -14.74
C ARG A 30 -14.69 -13.51 -14.66
N ARG A 31 -15.47 -13.99 -15.64
CA ARG A 31 -16.94 -13.92 -15.57
C ARG A 31 -17.46 -14.98 -14.60
N ALA A 32 -18.33 -14.59 -13.69
CA ALA A 32 -19.03 -15.48 -12.77
C ALA A 32 -20.53 -15.19 -12.76
N VAL A 33 -21.27 -16.07 -12.11
CA VAL A 33 -22.72 -15.96 -11.96
C VAL A 33 -23.03 -15.94 -10.48
N THR A 34 -23.84 -14.98 -10.05
CA THR A 34 -24.24 -14.89 -8.64
C THR A 34 -25.18 -16.03 -8.27
N ASP A 35 -25.38 -16.25 -6.97
CA ASP A 35 -26.38 -17.22 -6.47
C ASP A 35 -27.80 -16.88 -6.97
N LYS A 36 -28.03 -15.60 -7.32
CA LYS A 36 -29.28 -15.08 -7.88
C LYS A 36 -29.35 -15.18 -9.42
N GLY A 37 -28.32 -15.70 -10.07
CA GLY A 37 -28.25 -15.88 -11.52
C GLY A 37 -27.77 -14.66 -12.31
N SER A 38 -27.35 -13.58 -11.65
CA SER A 38 -26.84 -12.37 -12.32
C SER A 38 -25.38 -12.58 -12.73
N VAL A 39 -25.04 -12.20 -13.96
CA VAL A 39 -23.64 -12.26 -14.43
C VAL A 39 -22.86 -11.09 -13.85
N TYR A 40 -21.68 -11.37 -13.30
CA TYR A 40 -20.76 -10.35 -12.78
C TYR A 40 -19.31 -10.74 -13.13
N TYR A 41 -18.37 -9.83 -12.84
CA TYR A 41 -16.94 -10.10 -12.94
C TYR A 41 -16.35 -10.29 -11.55
N GLU A 42 -15.68 -11.42 -11.34
CA GLU A 42 -14.78 -11.64 -10.22
C GLU A 42 -13.43 -10.99 -10.52
N TYR A 43 -12.88 -10.31 -9.51
CA TYR A 43 -11.57 -9.69 -9.60
C TYR A 43 -10.62 -10.33 -8.60
N LEU A 44 -9.41 -10.59 -9.03
CA LEU A 44 -8.32 -11.03 -8.18
C LEU A 44 -7.11 -10.11 -8.40
N LEU A 45 -6.72 -9.38 -7.37
CA LEU A 45 -5.57 -8.50 -7.40
C LEU A 45 -4.41 -9.25 -6.74
N LEU A 46 -3.41 -9.58 -7.55
CA LEU A 46 -2.27 -10.39 -7.13
C LEU A 46 -1.00 -9.57 -7.18
N TYR A 47 -0.52 -9.21 -5.99
CA TYR A 47 0.78 -8.58 -5.79
C TYR A 47 1.68 -9.55 -5.03
N VAL A 48 3.01 -9.35 -5.13
CA VAL A 48 4.03 -10.32 -4.68
C VAL A 48 3.76 -10.91 -3.30
N ASP A 49 3.28 -10.11 -2.35
CA ASP A 49 2.99 -10.52 -0.96
C ASP A 49 1.50 -10.43 -0.57
N ASP A 50 0.64 -9.86 -1.43
CA ASP A 50 -0.76 -9.54 -1.12
C ASP A 50 -1.70 -10.10 -2.19
N CYS A 51 -2.75 -10.80 -1.76
CA CYS A 51 -3.82 -11.30 -2.63
C CYS A 51 -5.16 -10.77 -2.14
N LEU A 52 -5.84 -10.00 -2.99
CA LEU A 52 -7.17 -9.46 -2.71
C LEU A 52 -8.18 -10.00 -3.72
N CYS A 53 -9.28 -10.58 -3.22
CA CYS A 53 -10.35 -11.12 -4.05
C CYS A 53 -11.64 -10.31 -3.86
N VAL A 54 -12.25 -9.93 -4.98
CA VAL A 54 -13.59 -9.33 -5.05
C VAL A 54 -14.50 -10.29 -5.80
N SER A 55 -15.32 -11.01 -5.05
CA SER A 55 -16.27 -12.00 -5.54
C SER A 55 -17.45 -12.11 -4.55
N GLU A 56 -18.57 -12.71 -4.98
CA GLU A 56 -19.63 -13.14 -4.05
C GLU A 56 -19.14 -14.28 -3.14
N HIS A 57 -18.26 -15.14 -3.64
CA HIS A 57 -17.67 -16.28 -2.93
C HIS A 57 -16.14 -16.15 -2.85
N PRO A 58 -15.59 -15.10 -2.21
CA PRO A 58 -14.17 -14.77 -2.29
C PRO A 58 -13.27 -15.83 -1.67
N ARG A 59 -13.76 -16.57 -0.67
CA ARG A 59 -12.98 -17.64 -0.03
C ARG A 59 -12.78 -18.83 -0.96
N GLU A 60 -13.76 -19.14 -1.80
CA GLU A 60 -13.67 -20.25 -2.76
C GLU A 60 -12.68 -19.91 -3.86
N ALA A 61 -12.81 -18.72 -4.45
CA ALA A 61 -11.84 -18.19 -5.41
C ALA A 61 -10.41 -18.16 -4.85
N LEU A 62 -10.22 -17.72 -3.60
CA LEU A 62 -8.90 -17.76 -2.95
C LEU A 62 -8.37 -19.19 -2.77
N MET A 63 -9.22 -20.17 -2.44
CA MET A 63 -8.81 -21.57 -2.31
C MET A 63 -8.45 -22.22 -3.65
N GLU A 64 -8.98 -21.75 -4.79
CA GLU A 64 -8.53 -22.18 -6.11
C GLU A 64 -7.09 -21.76 -6.37
N VAL A 65 -6.76 -20.52 -6.01
CA VAL A 65 -5.43 -19.92 -6.19
C VAL A 65 -4.42 -20.48 -5.18
N ASP A 66 -4.84 -20.76 -3.95
CA ASP A 66 -4.02 -21.33 -2.87
C ASP A 66 -3.31 -22.63 -3.27
N LYS A 67 -3.92 -23.41 -4.17
CA LYS A 67 -3.34 -24.66 -4.71
C LYS A 67 -2.03 -24.42 -5.47
N TYR A 68 -1.88 -23.25 -6.08
CA TYR A 68 -0.72 -22.86 -6.87
C TYR A 68 0.19 -21.89 -6.09
N PHE A 69 -0.41 -21.02 -5.28
CA PHE A 69 0.27 -20.01 -4.47
C PHE A 69 -0.17 -20.14 -3.01
N PRO A 70 0.49 -21.00 -2.21
CA PRO A 70 0.04 -21.31 -0.85
C PRO A 70 0.07 -20.07 0.04
N MET A 71 -1.11 -19.69 0.53
CA MET A 71 -1.34 -18.61 1.47
C MET A 71 -1.30 -19.13 2.90
N LYS A 72 -0.99 -18.25 3.85
CA LYS A 72 -1.06 -18.60 5.26
C LYS A 72 -2.54 -18.70 5.65
N PRO A 73 -3.02 -19.83 6.21
CA PRO A 73 -4.44 -19.95 6.55
C PRO A 73 -4.93 -18.88 7.53
N SER A 74 -4.03 -18.38 8.39
CA SER A 74 -4.31 -17.30 9.34
C SER A 74 -4.40 -15.90 8.71
N SER A 75 -3.94 -15.71 7.46
CA SER A 75 -4.04 -14.43 6.76
C SER A 75 -5.29 -14.31 5.88
N ILE A 76 -6.03 -15.40 5.66
CA ILE A 76 -7.27 -15.38 4.87
C ILE A 76 -8.39 -14.78 5.74
N GLY A 77 -8.84 -13.58 5.38
CA GLY A 77 -9.92 -12.90 6.08
C GLY A 77 -10.29 -11.58 5.42
N PRO A 78 -11.20 -10.81 6.03
CA PRO A 78 -11.56 -9.49 5.55
C PRO A 78 -10.32 -8.59 5.41
N PRO A 79 -10.17 -7.86 4.30
CA PRO A 79 -9.00 -7.02 4.08
C PRO A 79 -8.97 -5.89 5.11
N LYS A 80 -7.82 -5.71 5.76
CA LYS A 80 -7.56 -4.59 6.68
C LYS A 80 -6.60 -3.59 6.06
N ILE A 81 -5.58 -4.10 5.36
CA ILE A 81 -4.53 -3.33 4.71
C ILE A 81 -4.31 -3.96 3.34
N TYR A 82 -4.08 -3.13 2.33
CA TYR A 82 -3.73 -3.54 0.98
C TYR A 82 -2.75 -2.52 0.40
N LEU A 83 -1.57 -2.98 -0.05
CA LEU A 83 -0.51 -2.10 -0.58
C LEU A 83 -0.16 -0.92 0.37
N GLY A 84 -0.18 -1.17 1.67
CA GLY A 84 0.12 -0.16 2.71
C GLY A 84 -1.02 0.82 3.00
N ALA A 85 -2.13 0.75 2.26
CA ALA A 85 -3.34 1.51 2.54
C ALA A 85 -4.30 0.70 3.42
N LYS A 86 -4.86 1.34 4.45
CA LYS A 86 -5.98 0.76 5.19
C LYS A 86 -7.25 0.82 4.35
N ILE A 87 -7.90 -0.33 4.25
CA ILE A 87 -9.21 -0.46 3.62
C ILE A 87 -10.26 -0.33 4.72
N ASP A 88 -11.00 0.79 4.69
CA ASP A 88 -12.13 1.03 5.58
C ASP A 88 -13.43 1.01 4.76
N GLY A 89 -14.38 0.17 5.16
CA GLY A 89 -15.69 0.02 4.51
C GLY A 89 -15.93 -1.38 3.96
N VAL A 90 -17.05 -1.99 4.37
CA VAL A 90 -17.47 -3.34 3.94
C VAL A 90 -18.16 -3.31 2.57
N GLU A 91 -18.73 -2.16 2.18
CA GLU A 91 -19.54 -1.99 0.97
C GLU A 91 -18.80 -1.25 -0.15
N ALA A 92 -17.79 -0.45 0.19
CA ALA A 92 -16.85 0.17 -0.75
C ALA A 92 -15.48 0.28 -0.07
N CYS A 93 -14.45 -0.30 -0.68
CA CYS A 93 -13.08 -0.24 -0.17
C CYS A 93 -12.54 1.19 -0.32
N ALA A 94 -12.70 2.03 0.69
CA ALA A 94 -12.09 3.35 0.71
C ALA A 94 -10.65 3.23 1.24
N VAL A 95 -9.70 3.74 0.46
CA VAL A 95 -8.32 3.92 0.91
C VAL A 95 -8.27 5.16 1.78
N SER A 96 -8.16 4.98 3.09
CA SER A 96 -8.07 6.11 4.02
C SER A 96 -6.63 6.61 4.12
N THR A 97 -6.35 7.79 3.56
CA THR A 97 -5.05 8.47 3.71
C THR A 97 -4.78 8.95 5.14
N SER A 98 -5.80 8.96 6.00
CA SER A 98 -5.68 9.47 7.37
C SER A 98 -4.69 8.67 8.20
N GLN A 99 -4.63 7.33 8.00
CA GLN A 99 -3.67 6.51 8.72
C GLN A 99 -2.24 6.73 8.25
N TYR A 100 -2.02 6.90 6.93
CA TYR A 100 -0.69 7.22 6.41
C TYR A 100 -0.15 8.51 7.04
N ILE A 101 -0.98 9.56 7.09
CA ILE A 101 -0.62 10.83 7.71
C ILE A 101 -0.38 10.67 9.21
N GLN A 102 -1.22 9.90 9.91
CA GLN A 102 -1.05 9.65 11.35
C GLN A 102 0.24 8.90 11.68
N GLU A 103 0.59 7.87 10.91
CA GLU A 103 1.83 7.13 11.10
C GLU A 103 3.06 7.95 10.70
N ALA A 104 2.96 8.77 9.64
CA ALA A 104 4.00 9.73 9.27
C ALA A 104 4.27 10.73 10.40
N VAL A 105 3.22 11.34 10.97
CA VAL A 105 3.35 12.26 12.12
C VAL A 105 3.93 11.54 13.33
N ARG A 106 3.45 10.34 13.66
CA ARG A 106 3.97 9.55 14.78
C ARG A 106 5.45 9.22 14.63
N ASN A 107 5.91 8.90 13.41
CA ASN A 107 7.32 8.64 13.14
C ASN A 107 8.19 9.87 13.40
N VAL A 108 7.71 11.06 13.01
CA VAL A 108 8.39 12.33 13.30
C VAL A 108 8.42 12.62 14.80
N GLU A 109 7.29 12.47 15.49
CA GLU A 109 7.20 12.64 16.94
C GLU A 109 8.17 11.70 17.67
N SER A 110 8.19 10.43 17.30
CA SER A 110 9.08 9.42 17.87
C SER A 110 10.57 9.72 17.63
N TYR A 111 10.90 10.31 16.47
CA TYR A 111 12.27 10.74 16.18
C TYR A 111 12.68 11.93 17.05
N LEU A 112 11.80 12.94 17.18
CA LEU A 112 12.05 14.11 18.01
C LEU A 112 12.18 13.76 19.49
N GLU A 113 11.32 12.86 20.00
CA GLU A 113 11.39 12.39 21.38
C GLU A 113 12.74 11.76 21.72
N LYS A 114 13.33 10.98 20.79
CA LYS A 114 14.68 10.40 20.96
C LYS A 114 15.77 11.46 21.08
N GLN A 115 15.57 12.63 20.49
CA GLN A 115 16.48 13.77 20.60
C GLN A 115 16.10 14.72 21.75
N GLY A 116 15.12 14.36 22.58
CA GLY A 116 14.61 15.22 23.65
C GLY A 116 13.88 16.47 23.15
N MET A 117 13.44 16.45 21.89
CA MET A 117 12.71 17.53 21.22
C MET A 117 11.22 17.19 21.12
N THR A 118 10.41 18.18 20.82
CA THR A 118 8.97 18.00 20.55
C THR A 118 8.57 18.75 19.29
N LEU A 119 7.46 18.38 18.67
CA LEU A 119 6.92 19.15 17.55
C LEU A 119 6.68 20.60 17.97
N CYS A 120 7.27 21.53 17.23
CA CYS A 120 7.05 22.96 17.45
C CYS A 120 5.56 23.28 17.31
N LYS A 121 4.94 23.75 18.41
CA LYS A 121 3.54 24.19 18.42
C LYS A 121 3.32 25.57 17.75
N ALA A 122 4.31 26.08 17.03
CA ALA A 122 4.38 27.48 16.67
C ALA A 122 3.57 27.82 15.42
N SER A 123 2.66 28.78 15.55
CA SER A 123 1.89 29.45 14.49
C SER A 123 2.68 30.55 13.76
N GLY A 124 4.02 30.47 13.78
CA GLY A 124 4.93 31.45 13.20
C GLY A 124 5.64 30.95 11.95
N ALA A 125 6.11 31.86 11.10
CA ALA A 125 6.91 31.52 9.94
C ALA A 125 8.21 30.80 10.38
N LEU A 126 8.49 29.62 9.81
CA LEU A 126 9.69 28.82 10.07
C LEU A 126 10.99 29.58 9.74
N VAL A 127 10.90 30.51 8.79
CA VAL A 127 12.01 31.34 8.32
C VAL A 127 11.69 32.79 8.66
N THR A 128 12.62 33.49 9.30
CA THR A 128 12.47 34.92 9.61
C THR A 128 12.54 35.74 8.33
N LYS A 129 11.85 36.90 8.28
CA LYS A 129 11.85 37.79 7.09
C LYS A 129 13.26 38.24 6.67
N ASP A 130 14.18 38.29 7.63
CA ASP A 130 15.55 38.74 7.43
C ASP A 130 16.53 37.59 7.13
N TYR A 131 16.04 36.34 7.02
CA TYR A 131 16.88 35.23 6.60
C TYR A 131 17.39 35.46 5.16
N ARG A 132 18.69 35.21 4.97
CA ARG A 132 19.43 35.35 3.72
C ARG A 132 20.25 34.08 3.51
N PRO A 133 19.78 33.14 2.66
CA PRO A 133 20.46 31.86 2.44
C PRO A 133 21.93 32.03 2.02
N GLU A 134 22.25 33.10 1.30
CA GLU A 134 23.61 33.42 0.86
C GLU A 134 24.58 33.80 1.99
N LEU A 135 24.06 34.12 3.17
CA LEU A 135 24.84 34.43 4.38
C LEU A 135 24.78 33.32 5.42
N ASP A 136 24.12 32.20 5.09
CA ASP A 136 23.99 31.08 6.02
C ASP A 136 25.31 30.31 6.09
N MET A 137 25.95 30.40 7.25
CA MET A 137 27.20 29.70 7.58
C MET A 137 26.95 28.53 8.54
N SER A 138 25.70 28.08 8.67
CA SER A 138 25.37 26.91 9.47
C SER A 138 26.10 25.67 8.95
N THR A 139 26.42 24.77 9.88
CA THR A 139 27.06 23.51 9.54
C THR A 139 26.10 22.63 8.76
N GLU A 140 26.60 21.98 7.71
CA GLU A 140 25.82 20.98 6.99
C GLU A 140 25.39 19.83 7.91
N LEU A 141 24.24 19.24 7.57
CA LEU A 141 23.69 18.08 8.27
C LEU A 141 24.66 16.89 8.18
N GLY A 142 24.76 16.13 9.26
CA GLY A 142 25.49 14.86 9.24
C GLY A 142 24.84 13.83 8.30
N ALA A 143 25.55 12.75 7.97
CA ALA A 143 25.04 11.72 7.05
C ALA A 143 23.69 11.11 7.52
N GLU A 144 23.53 10.87 8.82
CA GLU A 144 22.28 10.34 9.39
C GLU A 144 21.14 11.35 9.31
N GLU A 145 21.38 12.61 9.66
CA GLU A 145 20.37 13.67 9.66
C GLU A 145 19.97 14.05 8.23
N SER A 146 20.92 14.06 7.29
CA SER A 146 20.66 14.24 5.86
C SER A 146 19.79 13.10 5.32
N THR A 147 20.07 11.86 5.71
CA THR A 147 19.23 10.70 5.32
C THR A 147 17.83 10.82 5.90
N HIS A 148 17.70 11.23 7.17
CA HIS A 148 16.42 11.49 7.79
C HIS A 148 15.64 12.60 7.06
N TYR A 149 16.31 13.71 6.74
CA TYR A 149 15.71 14.81 5.99
C TYR A 149 15.19 14.38 4.60
N GLN A 150 15.96 13.59 3.86
CA GLN A 150 15.52 13.02 2.57
C GLN A 150 14.31 12.09 2.74
N SER A 151 14.26 11.30 3.82
CA SER A 151 13.09 10.46 4.15
C SER A 151 11.84 11.31 4.37
N LEU A 152 11.95 12.43 5.11
CA LEU A 152 10.83 13.36 5.33
C LEU A 152 10.31 13.97 4.02
N ILE A 153 11.19 14.33 3.09
CA ILE A 153 10.79 14.78 1.75
C ILE A 153 10.05 13.67 1.00
N GLY A 154 10.50 12.42 1.14
CA GLY A 154 9.85 11.25 0.53
C GLY A 154 8.40 11.04 1.01
N VAL A 155 8.11 11.37 2.26
CA VAL A 155 6.75 11.26 2.83
C VAL A 155 5.78 12.33 2.30
N LEU A 156 6.30 13.47 1.81
CA LEU A 156 5.50 14.58 1.27
C LEU A 156 5.22 14.47 -0.24
N ARG A 157 5.78 13.47 -0.92
CA ARG A 157 5.59 13.23 -2.36
C ARG A 157 4.37 12.35 -2.63
#